data_AF-A0A1I3BS66-F1
#
_entry.id   AF-A0A1I3BS66-F1
#
_cell.length_a   1.000
_cell.length_b   1.000
_cell.length_c   1.000
_cell.angle_alpha   90.00
_cell.angle_beta   90.00
_cell.angle_gamma   90.00
#
_symmetry.space_group_name_H-M   'P 1'
#
loop_
_entity.id
_entity.type
_entity.pdbx_description
1 polymer ?
#
loop_
_entity_poly.entity_id
_entity_poly.type
_entity_poly.pdbx_seq_one_letter_code
_entity_poly.pdbx_strand_id
1 'polypeptide(L)'
;MFYLVSGTNEYGGFNVDRGTAKVALRLARKLLREGYMDVRVCTPRGRVLKSHELDELEPSKENDMAKGQQRGNPEAKKPQKEKAKVIAAAPSRKDPAWQPDFGPAKKK
;
A
#
# COMPACT_ATOMS: atom_id res chain seq x y z
N MET A 1 12.60 1.94 -5.52
CA MET A 1 12.09 0.70 -6.13
C MET A 1 12.46 -0.46 -5.19
N PHE A 2 11.55 -1.33 -4.79
CA PHE A 2 11.79 -2.29 -3.69
C PHE A 2 11.61 -3.75 -4.12
N TYR A 3 12.35 -4.63 -3.46
CA TYR A 3 12.18 -6.08 -3.52
C TYR A 3 11.28 -6.50 -2.36
N LEU A 4 10.18 -7.19 -2.66
CA LEU A 4 9.29 -7.71 -1.63
C LEU A 4 9.70 -9.14 -1.31
N VAL A 5 10.09 -9.41 -0.07
CA VAL A 5 10.34 -10.76 0.42
C VAL A 5 9.11 -11.22 1.18
N SER A 6 8.57 -12.35 0.79
CA SER A 6 7.44 -12.98 1.47
C SER A 6 7.78 -14.40 1.88
N GLY A 7 7.16 -14.87 2.96
CA GLY A 7 7.32 -16.24 3.46
C GLY A 7 6.16 -16.59 4.39
N THR A 8 5.87 -17.87 4.52
CA THR A 8 4.79 -18.37 5.38
C THR A 8 5.39 -19.33 6.40
N ASN A 9 4.88 -19.30 7.61
CA ASN A 9 5.19 -20.29 8.63
C ASN A 9 3.91 -20.64 9.42
N GLU A 10 4.05 -21.47 10.44
CA GLU A 10 2.96 -21.86 11.35
C GLU A 10 2.29 -20.66 12.07
N TYR A 11 3.01 -19.54 12.23
CA TYR A 11 2.52 -18.31 12.86
C TYR A 11 1.88 -17.33 11.86
N GLY A 12 1.90 -17.66 10.56
CA GLY A 12 1.27 -16.88 9.49
C GLY A 12 2.21 -16.45 8.38
N GLY A 13 1.79 -15.43 7.62
CA GLY A 13 2.54 -14.88 6.51
C GLY A 13 3.32 -13.63 6.90
N PHE A 14 4.56 -13.53 6.44
CA PHE A 14 5.40 -12.35 6.57
C PHE A 14 5.67 -11.73 5.20
N ASN A 15 5.70 -10.40 5.14
CA ASN A 15 6.02 -9.61 3.96
C ASN A 15 6.92 -8.44 4.37
N VAL A 16 8.04 -8.26 3.68
CA VAL A 16 8.94 -7.12 3.92
C VAL A 16 9.61 -6.60 2.67
N ASP A 17 9.65 -5.28 2.58
CA ASP A 17 10.34 -4.57 1.52
C ASP A 17 11.84 -4.42 1.83
N ARG A 18 12.67 -4.65 0.82
CA ARG A 18 14.12 -4.48 0.84
C ARG A 18 14.56 -3.59 -0.31
N GLY A 19 15.46 -2.66 -0.02
CA GLY A 19 15.97 -1.71 -1.02
C GLY A 19 16.96 -2.31 -2.02
N THR A 20 17.44 -3.55 -1.81
CA THR A 20 18.50 -4.13 -2.63
C THR A 20 18.31 -5.64 -2.78
N ALA A 21 18.59 -6.17 -3.97
CA ALA A 21 18.54 -7.60 -4.30
C ALA A 21 19.34 -8.44 -3.30
N LYS A 22 20.60 -8.05 -3.03
CA LYS A 22 21.49 -8.77 -2.10
C LYS A 22 20.90 -8.89 -0.68
N VAL A 23 20.23 -7.86 -0.19
CA VAL A 23 19.60 -7.87 1.14
C VAL A 23 18.34 -8.74 1.12
N ALA A 24 17.54 -8.66 0.05
CA ALA A 24 16.38 -9.51 -0.14
C ALA A 24 16.76 -11.00 -0.16
N LEU A 25 17.81 -11.37 -0.90
CA LEU A 25 18.34 -12.73 -0.95
C LEU A 25 18.87 -13.22 0.39
N ARG A 26 19.64 -12.38 1.10
CA ARG A 26 20.16 -12.74 2.42
C ARG A 26 19.03 -13.01 3.40
N LEU A 27 17.97 -12.19 3.37
CA LEU A 27 16.80 -12.41 4.20
C LEU A 27 16.06 -13.68 3.79
N ALA A 28 15.80 -13.89 2.51
CA ALA A 28 15.12 -15.09 2.03
C ALA A 28 15.84 -16.38 2.49
N ARG A 29 17.18 -16.41 2.36
CA ARG A 29 18.01 -17.52 2.87
C ARG A 29 17.94 -17.66 4.39
N LYS A 30 17.83 -16.56 5.14
CA LYS A 30 17.65 -16.59 6.59
C LYS A 30 16.30 -17.19 6.97
N LEU A 31 15.22 -16.79 6.30
CA LEU A 31 13.87 -17.31 6.52
C LEU A 31 13.79 -18.82 6.25
N LEU A 32 14.42 -19.30 5.17
CA LEU A 32 14.51 -20.73 4.88
C LEU A 32 15.19 -21.51 6.01
N ARG A 33 16.25 -20.94 6.62
CA ARG A 33 16.94 -21.56 7.77
C ARG A 33 16.10 -21.54 9.05
N GLU A 34 15.25 -20.55 9.21
CA GLU A 34 14.32 -20.42 10.33
C GLU A 34 13.07 -21.32 10.18
N GLY A 35 12.96 -22.08 9.09
CA GLY A 35 11.84 -22.98 8.84
C GLY A 35 10.62 -22.29 8.22
N TYR A 36 10.77 -21.10 7.65
CA TYR A 36 9.71 -20.53 6.82
C TYR A 36 9.59 -21.31 5.51
N MET A 37 8.35 -21.61 5.16
CA MET A 37 7.91 -22.24 3.92
C MET A 37 7.52 -21.17 2.89
N ASP A 38 7.41 -21.57 1.63
CA ASP A 38 7.00 -20.71 0.50
C ASP A 38 7.71 -19.36 0.40
N VAL A 39 9.02 -19.33 0.74
CA VAL A 39 9.83 -18.11 0.68
C VAL A 39 9.98 -17.66 -0.78
N ARG A 40 9.51 -16.45 -1.06
CA ARG A 40 9.47 -15.83 -2.38
C ARG A 40 10.06 -14.43 -2.35
N VAL A 41 10.66 -14.02 -3.46
CA VAL A 41 11.18 -12.66 -3.65
C VAL A 41 10.54 -12.07 -4.90
N CYS A 42 9.69 -11.06 -4.72
CA CYS A 42 9.19 -10.25 -5.82
C CYS A 42 10.22 -9.19 -6.18
N THR A 43 10.70 -9.25 -7.42
CA THR A 43 11.55 -8.24 -8.01
C THR A 43 10.73 -7.01 -8.38
N PRO A 44 11.36 -5.83 -8.45
CA PRO A 44 10.67 -4.64 -8.90
C PRO A 44 10.19 -4.70 -10.36
N ARG A 45 10.69 -5.66 -11.14
CA ARG A 45 10.25 -5.93 -12.52
C ARG A 45 8.96 -6.76 -12.58
N GLY A 46 8.35 -7.07 -11.43
CA GLY A 46 7.15 -7.90 -11.33
C GLY A 46 7.41 -9.40 -11.44
N ARG A 47 8.67 -9.84 -11.51
CA ARG A 47 9.01 -11.28 -11.46
C ARG A 47 9.01 -11.73 -10.00
N VAL A 48 8.35 -12.84 -9.72
CA VAL A 48 8.38 -13.51 -8.41
C VAL A 48 9.31 -14.70 -8.52
N LEU A 49 10.36 -14.72 -7.70
CA LEU A 49 11.30 -15.83 -7.62
C LEU A 49 10.99 -16.68 -6.41
N LYS A 50 10.95 -18.00 -6.60
CA LYS A 50 10.82 -18.99 -5.52
C LYS A 50 12.18 -19.36 -4.94
N SER A 51 12.17 -20.15 -3.87
CA SER A 51 13.37 -20.57 -3.15
C SER A 51 14.44 -21.24 -4.05
N HIS A 52 14.03 -21.98 -5.08
CA HIS A 52 14.94 -22.62 -6.04
C HIS A 52 15.48 -21.66 -7.12
N GLU A 53 14.80 -20.53 -7.36
CA GLU A 53 15.14 -19.53 -8.38
C GLU A 53 15.88 -18.33 -7.77
N LEU A 54 16.13 -18.35 -6.44
CA LEU A 54 16.85 -17.27 -5.76
C LEU A 54 18.29 -17.14 -6.23
N ASP A 55 18.87 -18.23 -6.75
CA ASP A 55 20.22 -18.23 -7.31
C ASP A 55 20.26 -17.58 -8.70
N GLU A 56 19.16 -17.67 -9.47
CA GLU A 56 19.02 -16.98 -10.76
C GLU A 56 18.94 -15.45 -10.62
N LEU A 57 18.63 -14.94 -9.42
CA LEU A 57 18.83 -13.53 -9.07
C LEU A 57 20.32 -13.25 -8.82
N GLU A 58 21.19 -13.71 -9.73
CA GLU A 58 22.60 -13.39 -9.72
C GLU A 58 22.74 -11.86 -9.67
N PRO A 59 23.52 -11.29 -8.73
CA PRO A 59 23.79 -9.85 -8.68
C PRO A 59 24.68 -9.37 -9.84
N SER A 60 24.84 -10.18 -10.88
CA SER A 60 25.64 -9.87 -12.06
C SER A 60 25.01 -8.71 -12.82
N LYS A 61 25.52 -7.52 -12.55
CA LYS A 61 25.47 -6.34 -13.44
C LYS A 61 24.11 -5.70 -13.72
N GLU A 62 23.00 -6.06 -13.10
CA GLU A 62 21.78 -5.24 -13.24
C GLU A 62 21.75 -4.10 -12.22
N ASN A 63 22.67 -3.16 -12.48
CA ASN A 63 22.42 -1.74 -12.46
C ASN A 63 22.32 -1.06 -11.07
N ASP A 64 23.06 0.03 -10.96
CA ASP A 64 23.01 1.11 -9.98
C ASP A 64 21.59 1.73 -9.95
N MET A 65 20.55 0.95 -9.62
CA MET A 65 19.17 1.43 -9.65
C MET A 65 18.81 2.10 -8.33
N ALA A 66 18.99 3.41 -8.37
CA ALA A 66 18.39 4.44 -7.52
C ALA A 66 19.00 4.61 -6.12
N LYS A 67 20.16 5.28 -6.09
CA LYS A 67 20.37 6.34 -5.09
C LYS A 67 19.23 7.36 -5.23
N GLY A 68 18.15 7.17 -4.48
CA GLY A 68 17.03 8.10 -4.55
C GLY A 68 15.95 7.76 -3.53
N GLN A 69 15.73 8.71 -2.63
CA GLN A 69 14.66 8.79 -1.63
C GLN A 69 14.96 8.11 -0.29
N GLN A 70 15.75 8.84 0.51
CA GLN A 70 15.55 8.96 1.94
C GLN A 70 14.06 9.19 2.23
N ARG A 71 13.33 8.14 2.62
CA ARG A 71 11.97 8.30 3.15
C ARG A 71 12.10 8.31 4.67
N GLY A 72 12.16 9.52 5.19
CA GLY A 72 11.95 9.78 6.61
C GLY A 72 10.50 9.47 7.00
N ASN A 73 10.40 9.03 8.25
CA ASN A 73 9.27 9.02 9.16
C ASN A 73 8.29 7.82 9.15
N PRO A 74 8.33 6.97 10.20
CA PRO A 74 7.29 5.99 10.51
C PRO A 74 6.30 6.59 11.53
N GLU A 75 5.08 6.96 11.13
CA GLU A 75 4.04 7.33 12.11
C GLU A 75 2.62 6.89 11.70
N ALA A 76 2.06 6.06 12.58
CA ALA A 76 0.67 5.99 13.01
C ALA A 76 -0.49 5.89 11.98
N LYS A 77 -1.24 4.79 12.13
CA LYS A 77 -2.71 4.64 12.02
C LYS A 77 -3.49 5.69 11.20
N LYS A 78 -4.23 5.16 10.20
CA LYS A 78 -5.46 5.72 9.55
C LYS A 78 -6.10 6.93 10.24
N PRO A 79 -6.53 7.91 9.43
CA PRO A 79 -7.92 8.38 9.51
C PRO A 79 -8.66 8.27 8.16
N GLN A 80 -9.97 8.20 8.27
CA GLN A 80 -10.94 7.89 7.22
C GLN A 80 -11.24 9.10 6.32
N LYS A 81 -11.34 8.82 5.01
CA LYS A 81 -12.41 9.31 4.10
C LYS A 81 -12.75 10.81 4.18
N GLU A 82 -11.96 11.65 3.52
CA GLU A 82 -12.39 13.00 3.16
C GLU A 82 -13.03 12.99 1.76
N LYS A 83 -14.34 13.26 1.69
CA LYS A 83 -15.06 13.45 0.43
C LYS A 83 -14.94 14.92 0.03
N ALA A 84 -14.15 15.21 -0.99
CA ALA A 84 -14.21 16.50 -1.66
C ALA A 84 -15.44 16.57 -2.57
N LYS A 85 -16.34 17.54 -2.34
CA LYS A 85 -17.18 18.12 -3.38
C LYS A 85 -17.08 19.64 -3.30
N VAL A 86 -16.10 20.14 -4.05
CA VAL A 86 -16.06 21.50 -4.58
C VAL A 86 -17.20 21.63 -5.58
N ILE A 87 -18.15 22.54 -5.34
CA ILE A 87 -18.92 23.19 -6.41
C ILE A 87 -19.01 24.68 -6.07
N ALA A 88 -18.42 25.49 -6.92
CA ALA A 88 -18.48 26.94 -6.91
C ALA A 88 -19.80 27.40 -7.55
N ALA A 89 -20.53 28.31 -6.89
CA ALA A 89 -21.44 29.28 -7.51
C ALA A 89 -21.79 30.39 -6.50
N ALA A 90 -22.10 31.57 -7.04
CA ALA A 90 -21.91 32.92 -6.51
C ALA A 90 -22.93 33.40 -5.42
N PRO A 91 -22.73 34.59 -4.82
CA PRO A 91 -23.29 35.00 -3.53
C PRO A 91 -24.63 35.74 -3.67
N SER A 92 -25.53 35.60 -2.68
CA SER A 92 -26.49 36.67 -2.35
C SER A 92 -27.15 36.49 -0.99
N ARG A 93 -27.34 37.63 -0.30
CA ARG A 93 -28.00 37.85 0.99
C ARG A 93 -29.53 37.69 0.90
N LYS A 94 -30.18 37.22 1.98
CA LYS A 94 -31.09 38.00 2.87
C LYS A 94 -32.11 37.09 3.58
N ASP A 95 -32.08 37.18 4.91
CA ASP A 95 -33.17 37.27 5.92
C ASP A 95 -34.27 36.17 6.05
N PRO A 96 -34.85 35.99 7.27
CA PRO A 96 -35.48 34.76 7.74
C PRO A 96 -37.01 34.79 7.67
N ALA A 97 -37.57 33.63 8.04
CA ALA A 97 -38.98 33.35 8.31
C ALA A 97 -39.91 33.38 7.10
N TRP A 98 -40.57 32.23 6.82
CA TRP A 98 -42.04 32.12 6.70
C TRP A 98 -42.46 30.78 6.04
N GLN A 99 -42.96 29.87 6.89
CA GLN A 99 -44.01 28.84 6.69
C GLN A 99 -43.94 27.76 5.58
N PRO A 100 -44.16 26.46 5.92
CA PRO A 100 -44.67 25.48 4.98
C PRO A 100 -46.21 25.51 4.97
N ASP A 101 -46.80 25.99 3.87
CA ASP A 101 -48.23 25.83 3.55
C ASP A 101 -48.44 24.47 2.86
N PHE A 102 -49.15 23.57 3.52
CA PHE A 102 -49.70 22.35 2.91
C PHE A 102 -51.23 22.36 3.08
N GLY A 103 -51.93 22.92 2.11
CA GLY A 103 -53.29 22.54 1.74
C GLY A 103 -53.32 22.08 0.26
N PRO A 104 -54.37 21.38 -0.26
CA PRO A 104 -55.69 21.13 0.32
C PRO A 104 -56.15 19.66 0.25
N ALA A 105 -56.93 19.17 1.24
CA ALA A 105 -57.77 17.99 1.04
C ALA A 105 -59.05 18.03 1.91
N LYS A 106 -60.18 18.26 1.23
CA LYS A 106 -61.56 18.14 1.71
C LYS A 106 -61.84 16.75 2.32
N LYS A 107 -62.62 16.67 3.42
CA LYS A 107 -63.87 15.88 3.51
C LYS A 107 -64.57 15.94 4.89
N LYS A 108 -65.88 16.18 4.78
CA LYS A 108 -67.02 15.98 5.69
C LYS A 108 -67.06 16.74 7.02
#